data_AF-A0A8F0FBZ5-F1
#
_entry.id   AF-A0A8F0FBZ5-F1
#
_cell.length_a   1.000
_cell.length_b   1.000
_cell.length_c   1.000
_cell.angle_alpha   90.00
_cell.angle_beta   90.00
_cell.angle_gamma   90.00
#
_symmetry.space_group_name_H-M   'P 1'
#
loop_
_entity.id
_entity.type
_entity.pdbx_description
1 polymer ?
#
loop_
_entity_poly.entity_id
_entity_poly.type
_entity_poly.pdbx_seq_one_letter_code
_entity_poly.pdbx_strand_id
1 'polypeptide(L)'
;MLSKKLNKGFSKSVIKRGDTFKVHPKDNVKKKMSFNSLGTKSDPLVKKTINLLMRNGKRSKAENVLNKVLETLDKDYPGRAMHIFYLGILAVRQDIGVRLKPKPKKRRTRQSFNVYLPRLISPTSGLNIGIRSLLKSSRERSPSTPFWENLSIELLQASQNKGKVVEKRYSLNNLAVSNKRRVHFGIRNR
;
A
#
# COMPACT_ATOMS: atom_id res chain seq x y z
N MET A 1 -33.82 56.21 -25.53
CA MET A 1 -32.86 56.71 -26.54
C MET A 1 -31.56 57.06 -25.83
N LEU A 2 -30.45 56.44 -26.27
CA LEU A 2 -29.06 56.89 -26.10
C LEU A 2 -28.49 57.03 -24.66
N SER A 3 -27.21 56.80 -24.39
CA SER A 3 -26.13 56.09 -25.06
C SER A 3 -24.90 56.24 -24.17
N LYS A 4 -24.09 55.17 -24.09
CA LYS A 4 -22.64 55.18 -24.31
C LYS A 4 -21.72 56.03 -23.40
N LYS A 5 -20.74 55.29 -22.89
CA LYS A 5 -19.29 55.57 -22.90
C LYS A 5 -18.80 56.72 -22.01
N LEU A 6 -17.96 56.35 -21.04
CA LEU A 6 -16.85 57.19 -20.61
C LEU A 6 -15.55 56.36 -20.67
N ASN A 7 -14.88 56.50 -21.82
CA ASN A 7 -13.45 56.30 -21.99
C ASN A 7 -12.87 57.68 -22.32
N LYS A 8 -11.94 58.16 -21.49
CA LYS A 8 -10.95 59.26 -21.67
C LYS A 8 -10.48 59.62 -20.26
N GLY A 9 -9.22 59.63 -19.85
CA GLY A 9 -7.94 59.54 -20.54
C GLY A 9 -6.96 60.40 -19.74
N PHE A 10 -5.82 59.83 -19.33
CA PHE A 10 -4.61 60.57 -18.93
C PHE A 10 -3.43 59.75 -19.48
N SER A 11 -3.01 60.06 -20.70
CA SER A 11 -1.92 60.99 -21.07
C SER A 11 -0.54 60.41 -20.76
N LYS A 12 0.10 59.96 -21.83
CA LYS A 12 1.47 59.44 -21.94
C LYS A 12 2.50 60.55 -21.74
N SER A 13 3.58 60.22 -21.03
CA SER A 13 4.91 60.85 -21.12
C SER A 13 5.85 59.91 -20.34
N VAL A 14 7.00 59.41 -20.79
CA VAL A 14 7.99 59.80 -21.81
C VAL A 14 8.80 58.53 -22.12
N ILE A 15 9.58 58.59 -23.22
CA ILE A 15 10.83 57.85 -23.52
C ILE A 15 10.70 56.77 -24.61
N LYS A 16 11.50 57.03 -25.65
CA LYS A 16 11.64 56.37 -26.94
C LYS A 16 12.72 55.27 -26.89
N ARG A 17 12.55 54.33 -27.83
CA ARG A 17 13.56 53.58 -28.61
C ARG A 17 14.22 52.35 -27.98
N GLY A 18 13.98 51.22 -28.67
CA GLY A 18 15.00 50.19 -28.95
C GLY A 18 15.28 49.20 -27.83
N ASP A 19 14.51 48.10 -27.80
CA ASP A 19 15.05 46.75 -27.95
C ASP A 19 13.95 45.74 -27.61
N THR A 20 13.59 44.91 -28.59
CA THR A 20 12.66 43.80 -28.41
C THR A 20 13.34 42.72 -27.58
N PHE A 21 13.14 42.75 -26.27
CA PHE A 21 13.51 41.63 -25.41
C PHE A 21 12.68 40.41 -25.81
N LYS A 22 13.29 39.49 -26.58
CA LYS A 22 12.77 38.13 -26.79
C LYS A 22 12.70 37.44 -25.43
N VAL A 23 11.49 37.35 -24.87
CA VAL A 23 11.22 36.46 -23.76
C VAL A 23 11.30 35.04 -24.31
N HIS A 24 12.41 34.34 -24.06
CA HIS A 24 12.46 32.90 -24.28
C HIS A 24 11.49 32.23 -23.30
N PRO A 25 10.55 31.38 -23.78
CA PRO A 25 9.63 30.66 -22.91
C PRO A 25 10.39 29.51 -22.26
N LYS A 26 11.20 29.81 -21.24
CA LYS A 26 11.84 28.78 -20.42
C LYS A 26 11.20 28.73 -19.04
N ASP A 27 10.55 27.59 -18.85
CA ASP A 27 10.52 26.84 -17.61
C ASP A 27 9.59 27.35 -16.50
N ASN A 28 8.29 27.44 -16.82
CA ASN A 28 7.26 27.29 -15.81
C ASN A 28 7.00 25.80 -15.52
N VAL A 29 8.06 25.06 -15.21
CA VAL A 29 7.94 23.70 -14.67
C VAL A 29 7.54 23.88 -13.22
N LYS A 30 6.24 23.70 -12.92
CA LYS A 30 5.74 23.53 -11.55
C LYS A 30 6.71 22.60 -10.84
N LYS A 31 7.47 23.13 -9.88
CA LYS A 31 8.41 22.38 -9.06
C LYS A 31 7.59 21.34 -8.31
N LYS A 32 7.49 20.11 -8.86
CA LYS A 32 6.86 18.98 -8.18
C LYS A 32 7.55 18.91 -6.82
N MET A 33 6.78 19.05 -5.73
CA MET A 33 7.32 18.84 -4.38
C MET A 33 8.07 17.51 -4.43
N SER A 34 9.39 17.58 -4.29
CA SER A 34 10.24 16.40 -4.24
C SER A 34 9.71 15.57 -3.08
N PHE A 35 9.17 14.39 -3.38
CA PHE A 35 8.69 13.43 -2.39
C PHE A 35 9.78 13.31 -1.32
N ASN A 36 9.55 13.85 -0.12
CA ASN A 36 10.57 14.04 0.91
C ASN A 36 11.15 12.69 1.34
N SER A 37 12.16 12.21 0.62
CA SER A 37 12.70 10.86 0.69
C SER A 37 13.41 10.56 2.02
N LEU A 38 13.72 11.59 2.81
CA LEU A 38 14.33 11.45 4.13
C LEU A 38 13.30 11.17 5.24
N GLY A 39 12.15 11.85 5.24
CA GLY A 39 11.13 11.68 6.29
C GLY A 39 10.43 10.32 6.22
N THR A 40 10.28 9.78 5.01
CA THR A 40 9.60 8.51 4.76
C THR A 40 10.43 7.29 5.18
N LYS A 41 11.76 7.38 5.16
CA LYS A 41 12.66 6.30 5.59
C LYS A 41 12.67 6.09 7.11
N SER A 42 12.35 7.13 7.88
CA SER A 42 12.32 7.05 9.34
C SER A 42 11.07 6.35 9.88
N ASP A 43 10.00 6.23 9.07
CA ASP A 43 8.77 5.59 9.53
C ASP A 43 9.01 4.09 9.81
N PRO A 44 8.69 3.59 11.02
CA PRO A 44 8.84 2.18 11.35
C PRO A 44 8.05 1.25 10.42
N LEU A 45 6.89 1.67 9.91
CA LEU A 45 6.09 0.82 9.03
C LEU A 45 6.75 0.69 7.66
N VAL A 46 7.17 1.81 7.06
CA VAL A 46 7.99 1.82 5.83
C VAL A 46 9.28 1.01 6.01
N LYS A 47 10.01 1.17 7.12
CA LYS A 47 11.21 0.38 7.41
C LYS A 47 10.89 -1.11 7.44
N LYS A 48 9.76 -1.50 8.03
CA LYS A 48 9.32 -2.91 8.09
C LYS A 48 8.94 -3.47 6.72
N THR A 49 8.25 -2.69 5.89
CA THR A 49 7.90 -3.12 4.53
C THR A 49 9.12 -3.26 3.65
N ILE A 50 10.08 -2.32 3.72
CA ILE A 50 11.39 -2.43 3.03
C ILE A 50 12.10 -3.73 3.43
N ASN A 51 12.18 -4.03 4.73
CA ASN A 51 12.82 -5.25 5.22
C ASN A 51 12.14 -6.53 4.69
N LEU A 52 10.81 -6.54 4.55
CA LEU A 52 10.06 -7.68 4.01
C LEU A 52 10.09 -7.77 2.48
N LEU A 53 10.29 -6.65 1.80
CA LEU A 53 10.42 -6.56 0.34
C LEU A 53 11.83 -6.98 -0.11
N MET A 54 12.84 -6.73 0.74
CA MET A 54 14.24 -7.06 0.51
C MET A 54 14.46 -8.55 0.20
N ARG A 55 15.30 -8.80 -0.82
CA ARG A 55 15.78 -10.13 -1.19
C ARG A 55 17.30 -10.13 -1.25
N ASN A 56 17.92 -11.22 -0.79
CA ASN A 56 19.38 -11.42 -0.82
C ASN A 56 20.16 -10.25 -0.17
N GLY A 57 19.61 -9.63 0.88
CA GLY A 57 20.23 -8.49 1.57
C GLY A 57 20.25 -7.16 0.78
N LYS A 58 19.64 -7.10 -0.41
CA LYS A 58 19.70 -5.91 -1.29
C LYS A 58 18.70 -4.83 -0.85
N ARG A 59 19.03 -4.09 0.22
CA ARG A 59 18.16 -3.04 0.79
C ARG A 59 17.90 -1.89 -0.18
N SER A 60 18.93 -1.37 -0.85
CA SER A 60 18.81 -0.26 -1.82
C SER A 60 17.80 -0.58 -2.93
N LYS A 61 17.82 -1.81 -3.47
CA LYS A 61 16.82 -2.22 -4.47
C LYS A 61 15.40 -2.22 -3.91
N ALA A 62 15.21 -2.63 -2.67
CA ALA A 62 13.90 -2.65 -2.03
C ALA A 62 13.36 -1.23 -1.78
N GLU A 63 14.23 -0.32 -1.33
CA GLU A 63 13.90 1.10 -1.18
C GLU A 63 13.48 1.72 -2.51
N ASN A 64 14.25 1.47 -3.57
CA ASN A 64 13.93 1.97 -4.90
C ASN A 64 12.58 1.45 -5.43
N VAL A 65 12.25 0.18 -5.17
CA VAL A 65 10.95 -0.38 -5.55
C VAL A 65 9.83 0.31 -4.77
N LEU A 66 9.95 0.48 -3.45
CA LEU A 66 8.91 1.10 -2.65
C LEU A 66 8.72 2.59 -3.02
N ASN A 67 9.81 3.32 -3.27
CA ASN A 67 9.73 4.70 -3.74
C ASN A 67 8.99 4.80 -5.07
N LYS A 68 9.32 3.92 -6.03
CA LYS A 68 8.62 3.84 -7.31
C LYS A 68 7.12 3.56 -7.14
N VAL A 69 6.74 2.67 -6.22
CA VAL A 69 5.33 2.37 -5.91
C VAL A 69 4.61 3.61 -5.42
N LEU A 70 5.22 4.36 -4.49
CA LEU A 70 4.66 5.59 -3.97
C LEU A 70 4.58 6.68 -5.04
N GLU A 71 5.59 6.80 -5.91
CA GLU A 71 5.56 7.69 -7.08
C GLU A 71 4.43 7.33 -8.05
N THR A 72 4.16 6.04 -8.31
CA THR A 72 3.02 5.63 -9.14
C THR A 72 1.71 6.05 -8.50
N LEU A 73 1.54 5.77 -7.21
CA LEU A 73 0.33 6.16 -6.48
C LEU A 73 0.15 7.68 -6.44
N ASP A 74 1.25 8.44 -6.35
CA ASP A 74 1.20 9.90 -6.32
C ASP A 74 0.90 10.51 -7.71
N LYS A 75 1.29 9.83 -8.79
CA LYS A 75 0.88 10.20 -10.16
C LYS A 75 -0.64 10.08 -10.33
N ASP A 76 -1.22 8.99 -9.84
CA ASP A 76 -2.66 8.72 -9.96
C ASP A 76 -3.48 9.51 -8.92
N TYR A 77 -2.96 9.65 -7.70
CA TYR A 77 -3.60 10.26 -6.53
C TYR A 77 -2.64 11.22 -5.81
N PRO A 78 -2.48 12.46 -6.32
CA PRO A 78 -1.48 13.40 -5.81
C PRO A 78 -1.70 13.73 -4.34
N GLY A 79 -0.63 13.62 -3.55
CA GLY A 79 -0.62 13.92 -2.11
C GLY A 79 -1.24 12.85 -1.22
N ARG A 80 -1.75 11.74 -1.78
CA ARG A 80 -2.45 10.68 -1.01
C ARG A 80 -1.71 9.35 -0.96
N ALA A 81 -0.56 9.23 -1.61
CA ALA A 81 0.18 7.97 -1.71
C ALA A 81 0.47 7.32 -0.33
N MET A 82 0.91 8.10 0.65
CA MET A 82 1.16 7.59 2.01
C MET A 82 -0.11 7.15 2.73
N HIS A 83 -1.20 7.90 2.57
CA HIS A 83 -2.47 7.54 3.17
C HIS A 83 -2.99 6.20 2.61
N ILE A 84 -2.92 6.01 1.29
CA ILE A 84 -3.26 4.75 0.61
C ILE A 84 -2.37 3.61 1.13
N PHE A 85 -1.07 3.85 1.29
CA PHE A 85 -0.12 2.87 1.82
C PHE A 85 -0.49 2.41 3.24
N TYR A 86 -0.75 3.35 4.17
CA TYR A 86 -1.14 3.01 5.55
C TYR A 86 -2.46 2.24 5.59
N LEU A 87 -3.48 2.73 4.88
CA LEU A 87 -4.79 2.06 4.81
C LEU A 87 -4.66 0.66 4.21
N GLY A 88 -3.91 0.51 3.12
CA GLY A 88 -3.72 -0.78 2.46
C GLY A 88 -3.03 -1.81 3.37
N ILE A 89 -2.01 -1.40 4.13
CA ILE A 89 -1.32 -2.30 5.06
C ILE A 89 -2.23 -2.70 6.23
N LEU A 90 -2.97 -1.74 6.79
CA LEU A 90 -3.91 -2.02 7.88
C LEU A 90 -5.05 -2.94 7.42
N ALA A 91 -5.57 -2.74 6.21
CA ALA A 91 -6.60 -3.57 5.62
C ALA A 91 -6.14 -5.01 5.34
N VAL A 92 -4.84 -5.25 5.24
CA VAL A 92 -4.29 -6.59 4.98
C VAL A 92 -3.75 -7.27 6.25
N ARG A 93 -3.69 -6.54 7.38
CA ARG A 93 -3.31 -7.09 8.69
C ARG A 93 -4.19 -8.28 9.07
N GLN A 94 -3.55 -9.36 9.53
CA GLN A 94 -4.24 -10.56 10.00
C GLN A 94 -4.20 -10.65 11.53
N ASP A 95 -5.37 -10.59 12.16
CA ASP A 95 -5.49 -10.68 13.62
C ASP A 95 -5.75 -12.13 14.08
N ILE A 96 -6.36 -12.95 13.22
CA ILE A 96 -6.71 -14.34 13.49
C ILE A 96 -6.02 -15.24 12.47
N GLY A 97 -5.43 -16.32 12.96
CA GLY A 97 -4.87 -17.39 12.15
C GLY A 97 -5.56 -18.72 12.42
N VAL A 98 -5.39 -19.66 11.49
CA VAL A 98 -5.87 -21.03 11.65
C VAL A 98 -4.67 -21.97 11.60
N ARG A 99 -4.46 -22.73 12.68
CA ARG A 99 -3.42 -23.75 12.77
C ARG A 99 -4.02 -25.12 12.47
N LEU A 100 -3.39 -25.87 11.58
CA LEU A 100 -3.69 -27.28 11.38
C LEU A 100 -3.07 -28.07 12.55
N LYS A 101 -3.89 -28.80 13.33
CA LYS A 101 -3.40 -29.74 14.34
C LYS A 101 -3.71 -31.17 13.87
N PRO A 102 -2.71 -32.01 13.59
CA PRO A 102 -2.94 -33.42 13.34
C PRO A 102 -3.41 -34.07 14.65
N LYS A 103 -4.52 -34.80 14.62
CA LYS A 103 -4.96 -35.58 15.79
C LYS A 103 -4.02 -36.77 15.99
N PRO A 104 -3.59 -37.09 17.23
CA PRO A 104 -2.86 -38.33 17.49
C PRO A 104 -3.76 -39.53 17.16
N LYS A 105 -3.25 -40.47 16.35
CA LYS A 105 -3.87 -41.79 16.11
C LYS A 105 -3.94 -42.55 17.43
N LYS A 106 -5.03 -42.45 18.20
CA LYS A 106 -5.36 -43.40 19.28
C LYS A 106 -6.83 -43.27 19.71
N ARG A 107 -7.70 -44.07 19.09
CA ARG A 107 -8.47 -45.18 19.68
C ARG A 107 -9.54 -45.66 18.66
N ARG A 108 -9.17 -46.73 17.96
CA ARG A 108 -9.94 -47.78 17.27
C ARG A 108 -11.08 -47.51 16.26
N THR A 109 -11.76 -46.36 16.17
CA THR A 109 -12.95 -46.32 15.27
C THR A 109 -13.34 -44.98 14.66
N ARG A 110 -12.49 -43.96 14.67
CA ARG A 110 -12.80 -42.68 14.01
C ARG A 110 -11.69 -42.27 13.05
N GLN A 111 -12.05 -41.93 11.81
CA GLN A 111 -11.13 -41.38 10.81
C GLN A 111 -10.27 -40.27 11.44
N SER A 112 -8.96 -40.36 11.22
CA SER A 112 -8.00 -39.33 11.61
C SER A 112 -8.12 -38.13 10.67
N PHE A 113 -8.98 -37.16 11.01
CA PHE A 113 -9.04 -35.88 10.29
C PHE A 113 -8.18 -34.81 10.98
N ASN A 114 -7.55 -33.98 10.16
CA ASN A 114 -6.86 -32.78 10.63
C ASN A 114 -7.88 -31.77 11.16
N VAL A 115 -7.57 -31.15 12.31
CA VAL A 115 -8.46 -30.16 12.93
C VAL A 115 -7.91 -28.76 12.70
N TYR A 116 -8.74 -27.86 12.17
CA TYR A 116 -8.47 -26.44 12.08
C TYR A 116 -8.73 -25.77 13.43
N LEU A 117 -7.68 -25.22 14.03
CA LEU A 117 -7.74 -24.54 15.32
C LEU A 117 -7.54 -23.04 15.14
N PRO A 118 -8.52 -22.20 15.51
CA PRO A 118 -8.31 -20.75 15.50
C PRO A 118 -7.27 -20.34 16.57
N ARG A 119 -6.41 -19.40 16.21
CA ARG A 119 -5.36 -18.84 17.08
C ARG A 119 -5.26 -17.34 16.89
N LEU A 120 -5.19 -16.60 17.99
CA LEU A 120 -4.90 -15.17 17.96
C LEU A 120 -3.44 -14.93 17.54
N ILE A 121 -3.23 -14.00 16.62
CA ILE A 121 -1.91 -13.59 16.15
C ILE A 121 -1.54 -12.29 16.86
N SER A 122 -0.27 -12.13 17.26
CA SER A 122 0.20 -10.85 17.78
C SER A 122 0.14 -9.77 16.69
N PRO A 123 -0.16 -8.50 17.02
CA PRO A 123 -0.35 -7.45 16.02
C PRO A 123 0.88 -7.26 15.12
N THR A 124 2.08 -7.39 15.69
CA THR A 124 3.36 -7.32 14.96
C THR A 124 3.51 -8.45 13.95
N SER A 125 3.14 -9.68 14.32
CA SER A 125 3.16 -10.83 13.41
C SER A 125 2.07 -10.73 12.36
N GLY A 126 0.88 -10.28 12.75
CA GLY A 126 -0.26 -10.07 11.86
C GLY A 126 0.03 -9.07 10.73
N LEU A 127 0.71 -7.97 11.08
CA LEU A 127 1.21 -7.00 10.09
C LEU A 127 2.22 -7.65 9.14
N ASN A 128 3.19 -8.41 9.67
CA ASN A 128 4.20 -9.07 8.84
C ASN A 128 3.59 -10.10 7.88
N ILE A 129 2.64 -10.91 8.35
CA ILE A 129 1.96 -11.91 7.52
C ILE A 129 1.12 -11.22 6.44
N GLY A 130 0.44 -10.13 6.80
CA GLY A 130 -0.29 -9.30 5.85
C GLY A 130 0.61 -8.78 4.74
N ILE A 131 1.69 -8.06 5.09
CA ILE A 131 2.64 -7.50 4.13
C ILE A 131 3.25 -8.61 3.26
N ARG A 132 3.63 -9.76 3.83
CA ARG A 132 4.14 -10.91 3.04
C ARG A 132 3.11 -11.44 2.05
N SER A 133 1.84 -11.51 2.46
CA SER A 133 0.74 -11.97 1.60
C SER A 133 0.46 -10.98 0.47
N LEU A 134 0.54 -9.68 0.75
CA LEU A 134 0.47 -8.62 -0.26
C LEU A 134 1.59 -8.75 -1.29
N LEU A 135 2.85 -8.81 -0.84
CA LEU A 135 4.01 -8.97 -1.71
C LEU A 135 3.94 -10.27 -2.55
N LYS A 136 3.35 -11.33 -2.01
CA LYS A 136 3.11 -12.59 -2.73
C LYS A 136 2.03 -12.39 -3.81
N SER A 137 0.89 -11.80 -3.47
CA SER A 137 -0.21 -11.50 -4.41
C SER A 137 0.28 -10.65 -5.59
N SER A 138 1.05 -9.59 -5.32
CA SER A 138 1.59 -8.71 -6.36
C SER A 138 2.59 -9.39 -7.30
N ARG A 139 3.30 -10.43 -6.84
CA ARG A 139 4.19 -11.23 -7.69
C ARG A 139 3.41 -12.21 -8.57
N GLU A 140 2.31 -12.74 -8.05
CA GLU A 140 1.45 -13.70 -8.75
C GLU A 140 0.50 -13.02 -9.76
N ARG A 141 0.28 -11.70 -9.66
CA ARG A 141 -0.69 -10.98 -10.49
C ARG A 141 -0.38 -11.04 -11.98
N SER A 142 0.83 -10.66 -12.38
CA SER A 142 1.26 -10.68 -13.78
C SER A 142 2.78 -10.66 -13.89
N PRO A 143 3.38 -11.56 -14.69
CA PRO A 143 4.84 -11.60 -14.89
C PRO A 143 5.32 -10.55 -15.91
N SER A 144 4.43 -10.05 -16.77
CA SER A 144 4.78 -9.12 -17.86
C SER A 144 4.89 -7.66 -17.40
N THR A 145 4.07 -7.25 -16.42
CA THR A 145 4.13 -5.90 -15.86
C THR A 145 5.18 -5.83 -14.75
N PRO A 146 5.82 -4.66 -14.58
CA PRO A 146 6.85 -4.52 -13.58
C PRO A 146 6.27 -4.58 -12.16
N PHE A 147 7.01 -5.21 -11.24
CA PHE A 147 6.52 -5.53 -9.90
C PHE A 147 5.99 -4.34 -9.08
N TRP A 148 6.60 -3.16 -9.23
CA TRP A 148 6.19 -1.94 -8.51
C TRP A 148 4.79 -1.45 -8.91
N GLU A 149 4.41 -1.63 -10.17
CA GLU A 149 3.08 -1.30 -10.68
C GLU A 149 2.03 -2.31 -10.20
N ASN A 150 2.36 -3.60 -10.18
CA ASN A 150 1.47 -4.60 -9.58
C ASN A 150 1.24 -4.34 -8.08
N LEU A 151 2.30 -3.92 -7.38
CA LEU A 151 2.21 -3.62 -5.95
C LEU A 151 1.38 -2.36 -5.68
N SER A 152 1.49 -1.30 -6.51
CA SER A 152 0.66 -0.09 -6.36
C SER A 152 -0.82 -0.41 -6.56
N ILE A 153 -1.15 -1.21 -7.57
CA ILE A 153 -2.54 -1.62 -7.83
C ILE A 153 -3.09 -2.46 -6.68
N GLU A 154 -2.35 -3.45 -6.18
CA GLU A 154 -2.79 -4.27 -5.05
C GLU A 154 -2.92 -3.45 -3.76
N LEU A 155 -2.02 -2.50 -3.51
CA LEU A 155 -2.12 -1.56 -2.37
C LEU A 155 -3.37 -0.69 -2.48
N LEU A 156 -3.65 -0.15 -3.67
CA LEU A 156 -4.85 0.65 -3.91
C LEU A 156 -6.11 -0.19 -3.66
N GLN A 157 -6.20 -1.39 -4.21
CA GLN A 157 -7.32 -2.31 -3.98
C GLN A 157 -7.48 -2.64 -2.49
N ALA A 158 -6.37 -2.95 -1.81
CA ALA A 158 -6.37 -3.21 -0.37
C ALA A 158 -6.86 -2.01 0.45
N SER A 159 -6.46 -0.79 0.10
CA SER A 159 -6.91 0.43 0.79
C SER A 159 -8.43 0.63 0.71
N GLN A 160 -9.06 0.09 -0.33
CA GLN A 160 -10.51 0.09 -0.52
C GLN A 160 -11.20 -1.16 0.05
N ASN A 161 -10.50 -1.94 0.88
CA ASN A 161 -10.94 -3.23 1.42
C ASN A 161 -11.30 -4.28 0.35
N LYS A 162 -10.68 -4.20 -0.83
CA LYS A 162 -10.88 -5.12 -1.95
C LYS A 162 -9.59 -5.89 -2.26
N GLY A 163 -9.72 -6.91 -3.10
CA GLY A 163 -8.60 -7.66 -3.65
C GLY A 163 -8.34 -8.98 -2.93
N LYS A 164 -7.55 -9.83 -3.59
CA LYS A 164 -7.35 -11.24 -3.25
C LYS A 164 -6.84 -11.46 -1.83
N VAL A 165 -6.01 -10.54 -1.32
CA VAL A 165 -5.41 -10.68 0.01
C VAL A 165 -6.43 -10.39 1.11
N VAL A 166 -7.26 -9.37 0.90
CA VAL A 166 -8.32 -9.00 1.84
C VAL A 166 -9.42 -10.08 1.86
N GLU A 167 -9.78 -10.62 0.70
CA GLU A 167 -10.70 -11.76 0.58
C GLU A 167 -10.18 -13.01 1.32
N LYS A 168 -8.89 -13.34 1.14
CA LYS A 168 -8.25 -14.45 1.87
C LYS A 168 -8.30 -14.24 3.39
N ARG A 169 -8.08 -13.01 3.87
CA ARG A 169 -8.22 -12.67 5.29
C ARG A 169 -9.65 -12.89 5.78
N TYR A 170 -10.66 -12.41 5.05
CA TYR A 170 -12.06 -12.61 5.44
C TYR A 170 -12.46 -14.09 5.43
N SER A 171 -12.01 -14.86 4.42
CA SER A 171 -12.23 -16.31 4.37
C SER A 171 -11.63 -17.02 5.59
N LEU A 172 -10.40 -16.65 5.99
CA LEU A 172 -9.76 -17.18 7.20
C LEU A 172 -10.52 -16.81 8.47
N ASN A 173 -11.01 -15.58 8.58
CA ASN A 173 -11.81 -15.15 9.72
C ASN A 173 -13.13 -15.93 9.81
N ASN A 174 -13.82 -16.12 8.70
CA ASN A 174 -15.05 -16.92 8.65
C ASN A 174 -14.77 -18.38 9.05
N LEU A 175 -13.68 -18.97 8.54
CA LEU A 175 -13.23 -20.30 8.92
C LEU A 175 -12.94 -20.39 10.43
N ALA A 176 -12.32 -19.36 11.01
CA ALA A 176 -12.04 -19.30 12.44
C ALA A 176 -13.32 -19.20 13.28
N VAL A 177 -14.30 -18.38 12.86
CA VAL A 177 -15.62 -18.24 13.51
C VAL A 177 -16.36 -19.57 13.53
N SER A 178 -16.41 -20.28 12.39
CA SER A 178 -17.03 -21.60 12.30
C SER A 178 -16.38 -22.64 13.23
N ASN A 179 -15.09 -22.48 13.52
CA ASN A 179 -14.32 -23.37 14.39
C ASN A 179 -14.10 -22.84 15.81
N LYS A 180 -14.82 -21.80 16.25
CA LYS A 180 -14.65 -21.16 17.57
C LYS A 180 -14.75 -22.14 18.75
N ARG A 181 -15.63 -23.15 18.65
CA ARG A 181 -15.79 -24.19 19.69
C ARG A 181 -14.57 -25.10 19.88
N ARG A 182 -13.64 -25.12 18.92
CA ARG A 182 -12.47 -26.02 18.91
C ARG A 182 -11.24 -25.43 19.62
N VAL A 183 -11.32 -24.21 20.16
CA VAL A 183 -10.20 -23.54 20.87
C VAL A 183 -9.63 -24.42 22.01
N HIS A 184 -10.48 -25.15 22.72
CA HIS A 184 -10.07 -26.04 23.81
C HIS A 184 -9.05 -27.12 23.39
N PHE A 185 -9.07 -27.59 22.14
CA PHE A 185 -8.10 -28.57 21.64
C PHE A 185 -6.66 -28.02 21.56
N GLY A 186 -6.48 -26.70 21.64
CA GLY A 186 -5.19 -26.03 21.59
C GLY A 186 -4.38 -26.04 22.90
N ILE A 187 -5.05 -26.22 24.06
CA ILE A 187 -4.50 -25.90 25.39
C ILE A 187 -3.66 -27.03 26.02
N ARG A 188 -3.44 -28.15 25.32
CA ARG A 188 -2.56 -29.20 25.86
C ARG A 188 -1.09 -28.78 25.71
N ASN A 189 -0.57 -28.10 26.73
CA ASN A 189 0.84 -27.85 26.94
C ASN A 189 1.60 -29.18 26.82
N ARG A 190 2.62 -29.19 25.97
CA ARG A 190 3.74 -30.13 26.02
C ARG A 190 4.96 -29.30 26.36
#